data_AF-A0A2G2V9Y3-F1
#
_entry.id   AF-A0A2G2V9Y3-F1
#
_cell.length_a   1.000
_cell.length_b   1.000
_cell.length_c   1.000
_cell.angle_alpha   90.00
_cell.angle_beta   90.00
_cell.angle_gamma   90.00
#
_symmetry.space_group_name_H-M   'P 1'
#
loop_
_entity.id
_entity.type
_entity.pdbx_description
1 polymer ?
#
loop_
_entity_poly.entity_id
_entity_poly.type
_entity_poly.pdbx_seq_one_letter_code
_entity_poly.pdbx_strand_id
1 'polypeptide(L)'
;MLFSALRKDVVNVLDFMERLKNEEDQNAVDVYLIERLRLELAFICTYVQLSYSDLEQFEVVMSYSRQRVDNLLRPILNDVDSNAGCQYNMDHVLPNLMGNIDDCISSCYRSTSSATMTDEQLNFLLLNLHHLSKYLAERIFPLEIHHEILQNVSGNMKDFHGLIVNGCIEHEIVQYVLPQFQFMAERVGLFLWHDRLDGDSRLFKLAHLLMKIIPIELEMMQICYTNLKASPSAEIERFINQLLETSPEVLREYLIHLQEHMVTVITVSTSGARSIHVVIEFLLIILTDMPKEIIHHDKLFDLLARVGALIREVSTLVHDLEEKSRNEESTDETSRATLDLLELENIELLKEDLEHVYLKAPDSSQWCFPMSDGPLFMHLLHRHLNDLLYSNAYSIALIKEEIGLVKEDLEFIRSFFGNVEQGLYKDLWHML
;
A
#
# COMPACT_ATOMS: atom_id res chain seq x y z
N MET A 1 15.06 22.68 19.61
CA MET A 1 15.46 23.93 18.93
C MET A 1 16.24 23.65 17.64
N LEU A 2 17.26 22.78 17.66
CA LEU A 2 18.13 22.52 16.50
C LEU A 2 17.37 22.05 15.24
N PHE A 3 16.46 21.08 15.37
CA PHE A 3 15.71 20.59 14.21
C PHE A 3 14.80 21.65 13.55
N SER A 4 14.21 22.55 14.33
CA SER A 4 13.34 23.62 13.77
C SER A 4 14.13 24.61 12.93
N ALA A 5 15.36 24.94 13.33
CA ALA A 5 16.28 25.78 12.56
C ALA A 5 16.70 25.06 11.26
N LEU A 6 17.12 23.79 11.36
CA LEU A 6 17.46 22.96 10.21
C LEU A 6 16.29 22.90 9.21
N ARG A 7 15.09 22.57 9.67
CA ARG A 7 13.89 22.48 8.85
C ARG A 7 13.63 23.80 8.10
N LYS A 8 13.74 24.93 8.78
CA LYS A 8 13.54 26.25 8.18
C LYS A 8 14.53 26.49 7.04
N ASP A 9 15.80 26.19 7.24
CA ASP A 9 16.82 26.38 6.21
C ASP A 9 16.61 25.42 5.03
N VAL A 10 16.25 24.16 5.29
CA VAL A 10 15.90 23.19 4.25
C VAL A 10 14.74 23.69 3.40
N VAL A 11 13.66 24.19 4.02
CA VAL A 11 12.53 24.77 3.29
C VAL A 11 12.97 25.95 2.42
N ASN A 12 13.78 26.87 2.96
CA ASN A 12 14.29 28.00 2.19
C ASN A 12 15.13 27.56 0.97
N VAL A 13 15.98 26.54 1.15
CA VAL A 13 16.80 26.00 0.05
C VAL A 13 15.91 25.33 -0.99
N LEU A 14 14.94 24.51 -0.58
CA LEU A 14 14.03 23.84 -1.52
C LEU A 14 13.15 24.84 -2.29
N ASP A 15 12.66 25.90 -1.63
CA ASP A 15 11.91 26.97 -2.28
C ASP A 15 12.74 27.71 -3.32
N PHE A 16 14.03 27.94 -3.03
CA PHE A 16 14.96 28.51 -4.00
C PHE A 16 15.17 27.57 -5.19
N MET A 17 15.36 26.27 -4.95
CA MET A 17 15.51 25.29 -6.03
C MET A 17 14.27 25.18 -6.92
N GLU A 18 13.09 25.25 -6.34
CA GLU A 18 11.84 25.23 -7.11
C GLU A 18 11.70 26.48 -7.98
N ARG A 19 12.16 27.65 -7.51
CA ARG A 19 12.18 28.87 -8.32
C ARG A 19 13.15 28.75 -9.49
N LEU A 20 14.37 28.25 -9.24
CA LEU A 20 15.34 28.00 -10.30
C LEU A 20 14.78 27.07 -11.38
N LYS A 21 14.13 25.98 -10.98
CA LYS A 21 13.52 25.00 -11.90
C LYS A 21 12.48 25.61 -12.83
N ASN A 22 11.82 26.70 -12.42
CA ASN A 22 10.76 27.37 -13.18
C ASN A 22 11.28 28.49 -14.11
N GLU A 23 12.59 28.73 -14.18
CA GLU A 23 13.20 29.69 -15.12
C GLU A 23 13.37 29.07 -16.52
N GLU A 24 13.05 29.83 -17.58
CA GLU A 24 12.85 29.34 -18.97
C GLU A 24 14.10 28.71 -19.65
N ASP A 25 15.31 28.85 -19.09
CA ASP A 25 16.59 28.48 -19.72
C ASP A 25 17.32 27.28 -19.06
N GLN A 26 16.66 26.50 -18.19
CA GLN A 26 17.33 25.43 -17.42
C GLN A 26 17.68 24.18 -18.26
N ASN A 27 18.87 23.63 -18.02
CA ASN A 27 19.35 22.42 -18.68
C ASN A 27 18.82 21.15 -17.95
N ALA A 28 18.77 20.00 -18.63
CA ALA A 28 18.29 18.75 -18.01
C ALA A 28 19.19 18.21 -16.88
N VAL A 29 20.44 18.65 -16.79
CA VAL A 29 21.39 18.29 -15.74
C VAL A 29 21.06 19.01 -14.43
N ASP A 30 20.51 20.23 -14.49
CA ASP A 30 20.12 21.03 -13.31
C ASP A 30 18.94 20.38 -12.57
N VAL A 31 17.94 19.91 -13.32
CA VAL A 31 16.78 19.22 -12.74
C VAL A 31 17.20 17.95 -11.99
N TYR A 32 18.14 17.18 -12.54
CA TYR A 32 18.67 15.99 -11.88
C TYR A 32 19.41 16.35 -10.57
N LEU A 33 20.21 17.41 -10.58
CA LEU A 33 20.93 17.87 -9.38
C LEU A 33 19.97 18.35 -8.28
N ILE A 34 18.92 19.08 -8.65
CA ILE A 34 17.89 19.55 -7.72
C ILE A 34 17.16 18.37 -7.06
N GLU A 35 16.73 17.38 -7.84
CA GLU A 35 16.05 16.19 -7.30
C GLU A 35 17.00 15.39 -6.37
N ARG A 36 18.29 15.27 -6.72
CA ARG A 36 19.27 14.64 -5.83
C ARG A 36 19.51 15.40 -4.54
N LEU A 37 19.56 16.72 -4.61
CA LEU A 37 19.71 17.56 -3.42
C LEU A 37 18.50 17.41 -2.49
N ARG A 38 17.29 17.42 -3.06
CA ARG A 38 16.04 17.17 -2.31
C ARG A 38 16.07 15.83 -1.59
N LEU A 39 16.55 14.78 -2.26
CA LEU A 39 16.69 13.46 -1.68
C LEU A 39 17.66 13.42 -0.49
N GLU A 40 18.86 14.00 -0.64
CA GLU A 40 19.85 14.01 0.46
C GLU A 40 19.40 14.88 1.64
N LEU A 41 18.69 15.99 1.39
CA LEU A 41 18.11 16.82 2.46
C LEU A 41 16.98 16.08 3.18
N ALA A 42 16.11 15.39 2.44
CA ALA A 42 15.06 14.54 3.02
C ALA A 42 15.68 13.43 3.88
N PHE A 43 16.74 12.77 3.40
CA PHE A 43 17.50 11.80 4.16
C PHE A 43 18.02 12.40 5.47
N ILE A 44 18.75 13.51 5.41
CA ILE A 44 19.33 14.15 6.59
C ILE A 44 18.23 14.51 7.60
N CYS A 45 17.14 15.14 7.16
CA CYS A 45 16.06 15.53 8.04
C CYS A 45 15.32 14.34 8.67
N THR A 46 15.14 13.23 7.95
CA THR A 46 14.57 12.00 8.50
C THR A 46 15.43 11.48 9.64
N TYR A 47 16.74 11.34 9.43
CA TYR A 47 17.60 10.69 10.41
C TYR A 47 18.05 11.58 11.56
N VAL A 48 18.04 12.91 11.38
CA VAL A 48 18.11 13.83 12.53
C VAL A 48 16.91 13.65 13.46
N GLN A 49 15.70 13.44 12.92
CA GLN A 49 14.51 13.19 13.74
C GLN A 49 14.55 11.81 14.39
N LEU A 50 14.99 10.78 13.66
CA LEU A 50 15.07 9.39 14.13
C LEU A 50 16.40 9.05 14.83
N SER A 51 17.19 10.05 15.22
CA SER A 51 18.53 9.80 15.76
C SER A 51 18.53 9.08 17.11
N TYR A 52 17.37 9.02 17.77
CA TYR A 52 17.17 8.29 19.02
C TYR A 52 17.07 6.77 18.82
N SER A 53 16.96 6.29 17.58
CA SER A 53 16.72 4.88 17.25
C SER A 53 18.01 4.03 17.14
N ASP A 54 19.10 4.43 17.79
CA ASP A 54 20.41 3.76 17.81
C ASP A 54 20.90 3.31 16.42
N LEU A 55 21.04 4.28 15.51
CA LEU A 55 21.38 4.05 14.11
C LEU A 55 22.88 3.71 13.96
N GLU A 56 23.19 2.52 13.45
CA GLU A 56 24.57 2.09 13.23
C GLU A 56 25.29 3.05 12.27
N GLN A 57 26.53 3.42 12.62
CA GLN A 57 27.36 4.34 11.82
C GLN A 57 26.74 5.72 11.56
N PHE A 58 25.80 6.16 12.41
CA PHE A 58 25.08 7.42 12.26
C PHE A 58 25.99 8.61 11.90
N GLU A 59 26.98 8.92 12.74
CA GLU A 59 27.86 10.07 12.54
C GLU A 59 28.61 9.99 11.20
N VAL A 60 29.07 8.80 10.80
CA VAL A 60 29.79 8.57 9.55
C VAL A 60 28.88 8.78 8.34
N VAL A 61 27.71 8.13 8.34
CA VAL A 61 26.74 8.19 7.22
C VAL A 61 26.17 9.60 7.07
N MET A 62 25.88 10.27 8.19
CA MET A 62 25.35 11.63 8.18
C MET A 62 26.41 12.64 7.76
N SER A 63 27.66 12.50 8.18
CA SER A 63 28.77 13.34 7.72
C SER A 63 29.00 13.20 6.22
N TYR A 64 28.91 11.97 5.69
CA TYR A 64 28.98 11.73 4.25
C TYR A 64 27.80 12.37 3.50
N SER A 65 26.58 12.25 4.03
CA SER A 65 25.38 12.87 3.44
C SER A 65 25.50 14.40 3.44
N ARG A 66 26.00 15.00 4.53
CA ARG A 66 26.30 16.44 4.63
C ARG A 66 27.31 16.88 3.56
N GLN A 67 28.36 16.09 3.32
CA GLN A 67 29.32 16.38 2.26
C GLN A 67 28.68 16.27 0.86
N ARG A 68 27.76 15.33 0.65
CA ARG A 68 27.02 15.22 -0.61
C ARG A 68 26.14 16.43 -0.86
N VAL A 69 25.46 16.95 0.16
CA VAL A 69 24.70 18.20 0.07
C VAL A 69 25.61 19.36 -0.36
N ASP A 70 26.78 19.53 0.26
CA ASP A 70 27.76 20.57 -0.12
C ASP A 70 28.20 20.42 -1.59
N ASN A 71 28.52 19.18 -2.01
CA ASN A 71 28.93 18.90 -3.39
C ASN A 71 27.81 19.11 -4.42
N LEU A 72 26.55 18.89 -4.06
CA LEU A 72 25.40 19.11 -4.93
C LEU A 72 25.03 20.59 -5.05
N LEU A 73 25.21 21.37 -3.96
CA LEU A 73 24.94 22.81 -3.96
C LEU A 73 25.95 23.60 -4.81
N ARG A 74 27.24 23.25 -4.75
CA ARG A 74 28.31 23.96 -5.49
C ARG A 74 28.03 24.17 -6.99
N PRO A 75 27.74 23.13 -7.79
CA PRO A 75 27.48 23.32 -9.22
C PRO A 75 26.22 24.15 -9.48
N ILE A 76 25.16 23.93 -8.71
CA ILE A 76 23.90 24.69 -8.84
C ILE A 76 24.15 26.19 -8.64
N LEU A 77 24.95 26.54 -7.64
CA LEU A 77 25.24 27.95 -7.32
C LEU A 77 26.25 28.60 -8.26
N ASN A 78 27.12 27.81 -8.90
CA ASN A 78 28.08 28.32 -9.88
C ASN A 78 27.45 28.63 -11.24
N ASP A 79 26.34 27.98 -11.57
CA ASP A 79 25.60 28.17 -12.83
C ASP A 79 24.62 29.35 -12.76
N VAL A 80 24.13 29.65 -11.55
CA VAL A 80 23.29 30.82 -11.26
C VAL A 80 24.13 32.09 -11.27
N ASP A 81 23.73 33.11 -12.03
CA ASP A 81 24.41 34.41 -12.06
C ASP A 81 24.60 34.91 -10.62
N SER A 82 25.81 35.36 -10.29
CA SER A 82 26.22 35.82 -8.94
C SER A 82 25.24 36.82 -8.29
N ASN A 83 24.43 37.52 -9.09
CA ASN A 83 23.38 38.42 -8.61
C ASN A 83 22.13 37.71 -8.07
N ALA A 84 21.78 36.52 -8.54
CA ALA A 84 20.60 35.77 -8.11
C ALA A 84 20.81 35.12 -6.73
N GLY A 85 22.01 34.64 -6.39
CA GLY A 85 22.35 34.15 -5.04
C GLY A 85 22.11 35.20 -3.94
N CYS A 86 22.48 36.45 -4.20
CA CYS A 86 22.22 37.59 -3.31
C CYS A 86 20.73 38.01 -3.31
N GLN A 87 20.02 37.87 -4.43
CA GLN A 87 18.59 38.20 -4.55
C GLN A 87 17.71 37.32 -3.64
N TYR A 88 18.11 36.07 -3.40
CA TYR A 88 17.38 35.12 -2.54
C TYR A 88 17.97 34.96 -1.14
N ASN A 89 18.93 35.82 -0.75
CA ASN A 89 19.58 35.80 0.57
C ASN A 89 20.30 34.46 0.90
N MET A 90 20.76 33.75 -0.14
CA MET A 90 21.38 32.42 0.01
C MET A 90 22.75 32.48 0.69
N ASP A 91 23.40 33.66 0.68
CA ASP A 91 24.65 33.94 1.39
C ASP A 91 24.57 33.68 2.90
N HIS A 92 23.37 33.77 3.48
CA HIS A 92 23.13 33.48 4.90
C HIS A 92 22.48 32.10 5.10
N VAL A 93 21.59 31.67 4.20
CA VAL A 93 20.87 30.40 4.33
C VAL A 93 21.80 29.19 4.18
N LEU A 94 22.77 29.22 3.26
CA LEU A 94 23.63 28.07 2.99
C LEU A 94 24.63 27.79 4.13
N PRO A 95 25.36 28.79 4.67
CA PRO A 95 26.20 28.55 5.84
C PRO A 95 25.39 28.10 7.06
N ASN A 96 24.19 28.67 7.25
CA ASN A 96 23.30 28.25 8.35
C ASN A 96 22.82 26.82 8.17
N LEU A 97 22.43 26.41 6.95
CA LEU A 97 22.04 25.03 6.65
C LEU A 97 23.18 24.08 7.01
N MET A 98 24.40 24.36 6.54
CA MET A 98 25.57 23.52 6.84
C MET A 98 25.86 23.45 8.34
N GLY A 99 25.86 24.60 9.02
CA GLY A 99 26.06 24.67 10.48
C GLY A 99 24.97 23.91 11.25
N ASN A 100 23.71 24.07 10.86
CA ASN A 100 22.58 23.39 11.50
C ASN A 100 22.62 21.87 11.28
N ILE A 101 23.09 21.39 10.12
CA ILE A 101 23.31 19.96 9.89
C ILE A 101 24.43 19.46 10.82
N ASP A 102 25.57 20.14 10.88
CA ASP A 102 26.71 19.77 11.73
C ASP A 102 26.32 19.78 13.23
N ASP A 103 25.56 20.78 13.67
CA ASP A 103 25.02 20.88 15.03
C ASP A 103 24.03 19.75 15.34
N CYS A 104 23.17 19.39 14.39
CA CYS A 104 22.27 18.25 14.56
C CYS A 104 23.06 16.95 14.70
N ILE A 105 23.98 16.65 13.78
CA ILE A 105 24.81 15.43 13.81
C ILE A 105 25.55 15.29 15.14
N SER A 106 26.18 16.37 15.62
CA SER A 106 26.95 16.35 16.87
C SER A 106 26.09 16.26 18.13
N SER A 107 24.83 16.73 18.08
CA SER A 107 23.91 16.74 19.23
C SER A 107 23.05 15.48 19.35
N CYS A 108 22.91 14.69 18.29
CA CYS A 108 22.02 13.54 18.21
C CYS A 108 22.25 12.47 19.30
N TYR A 109 23.49 12.26 19.77
CA TYR A 109 23.80 11.34 20.87
C TYR A 109 23.33 11.80 22.27
N ARG A 110 22.75 13.01 22.37
CA ARG A 110 22.26 13.59 23.64
C ARG A 110 20.74 13.63 23.75
N SER A 111 20.02 13.14 22.74
CA SER A 111 18.56 13.17 22.71
C SER A 111 17.97 11.92 23.38
N THR A 112 17.25 12.10 24.48
CA THR A 112 16.55 11.01 25.17
C THR A 112 15.25 10.65 24.42
N SER A 113 15.04 9.37 24.13
CA SER A 113 13.96 8.83 23.27
C SER A 113 12.54 8.87 23.84
N SER A 114 12.20 9.80 24.75
CA SER A 114 10.94 9.73 25.51
C SER A 114 9.93 10.85 25.23
N ALA A 115 10.19 11.74 24.28
CA ALA A 115 9.25 12.80 23.92
C ALA A 115 8.41 12.39 22.71
N THR A 116 7.08 12.39 22.85
CA THR A 116 6.13 12.34 21.74
C THR A 116 6.56 13.38 20.69
N MET A 117 6.73 12.95 19.43
CA MET A 117 7.04 13.87 18.34
C MET A 117 5.92 14.91 18.23
N THR A 118 6.26 16.17 17.98
CA THR A 118 5.22 17.17 17.71
C THR A 118 4.57 16.89 16.35
N ASP A 119 3.32 17.30 16.16
CA ASP A 119 2.60 17.13 14.89
C ASP A 119 3.38 17.70 13.69
N GLU A 120 4.09 18.82 13.90
CA GLU A 120 4.90 19.45 12.87
C GLU A 120 6.16 18.63 12.53
N GLN A 121 6.74 17.92 13.51
CA GLN A 121 7.83 16.98 13.27
C GLN A 121 7.33 15.74 12.53
N LEU A 122 6.21 15.16 12.99
CA LEU A 122 5.64 13.98 12.36
C LEU A 122 5.23 14.27 10.90
N ASN A 123 4.58 15.40 10.65
CA ASN A 123 4.23 15.84 9.29
C ASN A 123 5.46 15.89 8.37
N PHE A 124 6.54 16.49 8.86
CA PHE A 124 7.78 16.63 8.09
C PHE A 124 8.49 15.28 7.90
N LEU A 125 8.45 14.40 8.91
CA LEU A 125 8.98 13.04 8.81
C LEU A 125 8.22 12.23 7.76
N LEU A 126 6.89 12.19 7.81
CA LEU A 126 6.05 11.47 6.85
C LEU A 126 6.27 11.97 5.41
N LEU A 127 6.40 13.30 5.23
CA LEU A 127 6.73 13.90 3.94
C LEU A 127 8.07 13.38 3.39
N ASN A 128 9.11 13.35 4.22
CA ASN A 128 10.42 12.88 3.80
C ASN A 128 10.45 11.38 3.55
N LEU A 129 9.77 10.57 4.39
CA LEU A 129 9.67 9.13 4.20
C LEU A 129 8.96 8.80 2.88
N HIS A 130 7.84 9.46 2.57
CA HIS A 130 7.17 9.30 1.29
C HIS A 130 8.09 9.68 0.11
N HIS A 131 8.84 10.78 0.22
CA HIS A 131 9.79 11.18 -0.82
C HIS A 131 10.92 10.16 -1.03
N LEU A 132 11.47 9.61 0.06
CA LEU A 132 12.51 8.58 0.01
C LEU A 132 11.96 7.28 -0.60
N SER A 133 10.80 6.81 -0.14
CA SER A 133 10.14 5.61 -0.69
C SER A 133 9.81 5.75 -2.16
N LYS A 134 9.29 6.92 -2.58
CA LYS A 134 9.02 7.24 -3.99
C LYS A 134 10.28 7.17 -4.84
N TYR A 135 11.39 7.75 -4.37
CA TYR A 135 12.64 7.69 -5.09
C TYR A 135 13.15 6.26 -5.27
N LEU A 136 13.04 5.43 -4.23
CA LEU A 136 13.42 4.01 -4.31
C LEU A 136 12.57 3.28 -5.35
N ALA A 137 11.24 3.38 -5.26
CA ALA A 137 10.32 2.73 -6.19
C ALA A 137 10.55 3.20 -7.63
N GLU A 138 10.60 4.50 -7.91
CA GLU A 138 10.62 4.99 -9.29
C GLU A 138 12.01 4.94 -9.94
N ARG A 139 13.09 5.06 -9.16
CA ARG A 139 14.45 5.28 -9.70
C ARG A 139 15.42 4.14 -9.45
N ILE A 140 15.29 3.44 -8.31
CA ILE A 140 16.24 2.39 -7.92
C ILE A 140 15.66 1.01 -8.19
N PHE A 141 14.39 0.80 -7.87
CA PHE A 141 13.70 -0.49 -7.94
C PHE A 141 12.36 -0.42 -8.70
N PRO A 142 12.32 0.09 -9.95
CA PRO A 142 11.08 0.28 -10.71
C PRO A 142 10.36 -1.01 -11.12
N LEU A 143 10.99 -2.17 -10.90
CA LEU A 143 10.41 -3.48 -11.19
C LEU A 143 10.08 -4.26 -9.91
N GLU A 144 10.31 -3.68 -8.73
CA GLU A 144 10.04 -4.34 -7.44
C GLU A 144 8.76 -3.78 -6.81
N ILE A 145 7.67 -4.54 -6.96
CA ILE A 145 6.33 -4.16 -6.50
C ILE A 145 6.29 -3.78 -5.00
N HIS A 146 7.15 -4.39 -4.18
CA HIS A 146 7.19 -4.12 -2.75
C HIS A 146 7.64 -2.68 -2.44
N HIS A 147 8.51 -2.10 -3.26
CA HIS A 147 8.93 -0.70 -3.11
C HIS A 147 7.81 0.27 -3.53
N GLU A 148 7.05 -0.09 -4.56
CA GLU A 148 5.83 0.63 -4.96
C GLU A 148 4.79 0.60 -3.83
N ILE A 149 4.58 -0.55 -3.21
CA ILE A 149 3.69 -0.69 -2.05
C ILE A 149 4.17 0.17 -0.88
N LEU A 150 5.47 0.15 -0.57
CA LEU A 150 6.03 1.01 0.48
C LEU A 150 5.82 2.50 0.17
N GLN A 151 5.98 2.92 -1.10
CA GLN A 151 5.67 4.28 -1.54
C GLN A 151 4.19 4.61 -1.33
N ASN A 152 3.28 3.71 -1.71
CA ASN A 152 1.84 3.90 -1.61
C ASN A 152 1.40 4.03 -0.15
N VAL A 153 1.81 3.09 0.71
CA VAL A 153 1.53 3.14 2.16
C VAL A 153 2.08 4.44 2.76
N SER A 154 3.34 4.78 2.48
CA SER A 154 3.96 6.03 2.96
C SER A 154 3.20 7.28 2.50
N GLY A 155 2.69 7.25 1.25
CA GLY A 155 1.88 8.32 0.67
C GLY A 155 0.55 8.47 1.38
N ASN A 156 -0.18 7.36 1.52
CA ASN A 156 -1.50 7.31 2.17
C ASN A 156 -1.43 7.84 3.61
N MET A 157 -0.38 7.49 4.36
CA MET A 157 -0.15 8.00 5.73
C MET A 157 0.10 9.51 5.75
N LYS A 158 0.97 10.00 4.87
CA LYS A 158 1.28 11.42 4.73
C LYS A 158 0.03 12.21 4.35
N ASP A 159 -0.79 11.71 3.43
CA ASP A 159 -2.01 12.36 2.98
C ASP A 159 -3.11 12.35 4.06
N PHE A 160 -3.28 11.26 4.81
CA PHE A 160 -4.18 11.22 5.96
C PHE A 160 -3.74 12.16 7.09
N HIS A 161 -2.43 12.21 7.37
CA HIS A 161 -1.90 13.19 8.32
C HIS A 161 -2.16 14.63 7.84
N GLY A 162 -2.16 14.87 6.53
CA GLY A 162 -2.61 16.13 5.94
C GLY A 162 -4.06 16.48 6.33
N LEU A 163 -4.98 15.52 6.30
CA LEU A 163 -6.36 15.71 6.76
C LEU A 163 -6.42 16.12 8.25
N ILE A 164 -5.55 15.54 9.09
CA ILE A 164 -5.42 15.89 10.51
C ILE A 164 -4.97 17.35 10.65
N VAL A 165 -3.89 17.72 9.98
CA VAL A 165 -3.32 19.08 10.03
C VAL A 165 -4.32 20.13 9.52
N ASN A 166 -5.14 19.76 8.54
CA ASN A 166 -6.18 20.63 7.97
C ASN A 166 -7.47 20.69 8.81
N GLY A 167 -7.53 19.97 9.94
CA GLY A 167 -8.68 19.98 10.84
C GLY A 167 -9.90 19.24 10.30
N CYS A 168 -9.71 18.32 9.35
CA CYS A 168 -10.78 17.50 8.78
C CYS A 168 -11.16 16.29 9.65
N ILE A 169 -10.34 15.97 10.67
CA ILE A 169 -10.47 14.79 11.52
C ILE A 169 -10.79 15.22 12.95
N GLU A 170 -11.76 14.55 13.58
CA GLU A 170 -12.15 14.79 14.97
C GLU A 170 -11.01 14.50 15.95
N HIS A 171 -10.95 15.27 17.03
CA HIS A 171 -9.83 15.23 17.98
C HIS A 171 -9.66 13.84 18.65
N GLU A 172 -10.75 13.14 18.93
CA GLU A 172 -10.74 11.78 19.48
C GLU A 172 -10.04 10.79 18.54
N ILE A 173 -10.29 10.91 17.23
CA ILE A 173 -9.65 10.08 16.19
C ILE A 173 -8.18 10.45 16.07
N VAL A 174 -7.84 11.74 16.11
CA VAL A 174 -6.45 12.21 16.06
C VAL A 174 -5.62 11.62 17.22
N GLN A 175 -6.14 11.66 18.44
CA GLN A 175 -5.45 11.11 19.61
C GLN A 175 -5.18 9.61 19.49
N TYR A 176 -6.08 8.90 18.83
CA TYR A 176 -6.00 7.46 18.62
C TYR A 176 -5.00 7.07 17.51
N VAL A 177 -4.95 7.83 16.42
CA VAL A 177 -4.14 7.50 15.23
C VAL A 177 -2.69 7.97 15.34
N LEU A 178 -2.44 9.12 15.99
CA LEU A 178 -1.11 9.75 16.02
C LEU A 178 0.03 8.82 16.52
N PRO A 179 -0.14 8.04 17.61
CA PRO A 179 0.90 7.11 18.06
C PRO A 179 1.24 6.04 17.03
N GLN A 180 0.26 5.59 16.25
CA GLN A 180 0.44 4.57 15.22
C GLN A 180 1.22 5.11 14.03
N PHE A 181 0.96 6.37 13.66
CA PHE A 181 1.69 7.04 12.58
C PHE A 181 3.15 7.26 12.96
N GLN A 182 3.41 7.66 14.21
CA GLN A 182 4.77 7.76 14.71
C GLN A 182 5.46 6.38 14.67
N PHE A 183 4.80 5.33 15.17
CA PHE A 183 5.34 3.97 15.11
C PHE A 183 5.65 3.52 13.68
N MET A 184 4.73 3.74 12.73
CA MET A 184 4.98 3.41 11.33
C MET A 184 6.16 4.19 10.77
N ALA A 185 6.20 5.50 11.00
CA ALA A 185 7.26 6.35 10.49
C ALA A 185 8.64 5.91 11.00
N GLU A 186 8.73 5.51 12.27
CA GLU A 186 9.94 4.91 12.84
C GLU A 186 10.32 3.60 12.13
N ARG A 187 9.37 2.68 11.93
CA ARG A 187 9.63 1.39 11.26
C ARG A 187 10.10 1.56 9.82
N VAL A 188 9.42 2.42 9.06
CA VAL A 188 9.77 2.73 7.67
C VAL A 188 11.14 3.43 7.62
N GLY A 189 11.37 4.43 8.46
CA GLY A 189 12.65 5.15 8.50
C GLY A 189 13.83 4.23 8.84
N LEU A 190 13.66 3.34 9.82
CA LEU A 190 14.67 2.34 10.16
C LEU A 190 14.93 1.39 9.00
N PHE A 191 13.90 0.89 8.32
CA PHE A 191 14.09 0.05 7.14
C PHE A 191 14.91 0.77 6.06
N LEU A 192 14.53 2.01 5.71
CA LEU A 192 15.24 2.81 4.70
C LEU A 192 16.70 3.10 5.07
N TRP A 193 17.02 3.15 6.37
CA TRP A 193 18.40 3.31 6.84
C TRP A 193 19.22 2.07 6.53
N HIS A 194 18.68 0.90 6.87
CA HIS A 194 19.34 -0.39 6.65
C HIS A 194 19.43 -0.74 5.17
N ASP A 195 18.40 -0.40 4.37
CA ASP A 195 18.39 -0.63 2.92
C ASP A 195 19.54 0.11 2.21
N ARG A 196 19.94 1.28 2.74
CA ARG A 196 21.10 2.03 2.27
C ARG A 196 22.44 1.34 2.59
N LEU A 197 22.49 0.50 3.63
CA LEU A 197 23.72 -0.10 4.17
C LEU A 197 23.92 -1.57 3.78
N ASP A 198 22.85 -2.33 3.53
CA ASP A 198 22.89 -3.78 3.36
C ASP A 198 22.23 -4.23 2.04
N GLY A 199 22.95 -5.04 1.25
CA GLY A 199 22.51 -5.49 -0.08
C GLY A 199 21.80 -6.86 -0.10
N ASP A 200 22.06 -7.73 0.88
CA ASP A 200 21.88 -9.18 0.68
C ASP A 200 20.61 -9.79 1.33
N SER A 201 19.72 -8.99 1.94
CA SER A 201 18.48 -9.50 2.55
C SER A 201 17.26 -8.57 2.45
N ARG A 202 17.30 -7.61 1.51
CA ARG A 202 16.34 -6.49 1.41
C ARG A 202 14.88 -6.91 1.26
N LEU A 203 14.59 -7.84 0.35
CA LEU A 203 13.20 -8.26 0.09
C LEU A 203 12.54 -8.92 1.30
N PHE A 204 13.25 -9.81 2.01
CA PHE A 204 12.72 -10.43 3.22
C PHE A 204 12.47 -9.40 4.34
N LYS A 205 13.39 -8.43 4.51
CA LYS A 205 13.22 -7.32 5.45
C LYS A 205 12.04 -6.44 5.08
N LEU A 206 11.80 -6.23 3.78
CA LEU A 206 10.70 -5.43 3.27
C LEU A 206 9.34 -6.13 3.49
N ALA A 207 9.21 -7.41 3.16
CA ALA A 207 8.00 -8.18 3.47
C ALA A 207 7.66 -8.13 4.97
N HIS A 208 8.67 -8.28 5.84
CA HIS A 208 8.48 -8.18 7.28
C HIS A 208 8.12 -6.74 7.75
N LEU A 209 8.59 -5.71 7.06
CA LEU A 209 8.15 -4.33 7.29
C LEU A 209 6.68 -4.15 6.90
N LEU A 210 6.30 -4.58 5.69
CA LEU A 210 4.94 -4.48 5.15
C LEU A 210 3.93 -5.12 6.12
N MET A 211 4.27 -6.29 6.66
CA MET A 211 3.48 -6.97 7.69
C MET A 211 3.21 -6.15 8.95
N LYS A 212 4.07 -5.17 9.27
CA LYS A 212 3.92 -4.29 10.46
C LYS A 212 3.20 -2.99 10.15
N ILE A 213 3.26 -2.51 8.91
CA ILE A 213 2.76 -1.17 8.56
C ILE A 213 1.38 -1.23 7.89
N ILE A 214 1.09 -2.26 7.08
CA ILE A 214 -0.20 -2.38 6.39
C ILE A 214 -1.39 -2.53 7.37
N PRO A 215 -1.27 -3.21 8.54
CA PRO A 215 -2.34 -3.21 9.55
C PRO A 215 -2.80 -1.81 9.99
N ILE A 216 -1.89 -0.83 10.02
CA ILE A 216 -2.23 0.55 10.39
C ILE A 216 -2.97 1.24 9.23
N GLU A 217 -2.64 0.91 7.97
CA GLU A 217 -3.39 1.39 6.80
C GLU A 217 -4.81 0.81 6.74
N LEU A 218 -4.97 -0.48 7.09
CA LEU A 218 -6.28 -1.10 7.26
C LEU A 218 -7.13 -0.37 8.31
N GLU A 219 -6.51 0.05 9.39
CA GLU A 219 -7.18 0.80 10.45
C GLU A 219 -7.60 2.20 9.99
N MET A 220 -6.73 2.90 9.28
CA MET A 220 -7.08 4.16 8.63
C MET A 220 -8.25 4.02 7.66
N MET A 221 -8.23 2.97 6.83
CA MET A 221 -9.31 2.70 5.89
C MET A 221 -10.65 2.49 6.62
N GLN A 222 -10.63 1.78 7.74
CA GLN A 222 -11.81 1.61 8.59
C GLN A 222 -12.30 2.94 9.16
N ILE A 223 -11.39 3.82 9.61
CA ILE A 223 -11.73 5.16 10.10
C ILE A 223 -12.37 5.99 8.98
N CYS A 224 -11.82 5.95 7.77
CA CYS A 224 -12.39 6.62 6.61
C CYS A 224 -13.80 6.13 6.30
N TYR A 225 -14.01 4.82 6.29
CA TYR A 225 -15.31 4.21 6.03
C TYR A 225 -16.37 4.62 7.06
N THR A 226 -16.01 4.55 8.35
CA THR A 226 -16.95 4.76 9.45
C THR A 226 -17.23 6.23 9.77
N ASN A 227 -16.21 7.09 9.67
CA ASN A 227 -16.31 8.49 10.13
C ASN A 227 -16.29 9.51 8.98
N LEU A 228 -15.60 9.21 7.87
CA LEU A 228 -15.30 10.23 6.85
C LEU A 228 -16.09 10.05 5.55
N LYS A 229 -16.61 8.85 5.26
CA LYS A 229 -17.30 8.54 3.99
C LYS A 229 -18.43 9.51 3.66
N ALA A 230 -19.20 9.94 4.65
CA ALA A 230 -20.32 10.87 4.47
C ALA A 230 -19.92 12.36 4.49
N SER A 231 -18.62 12.65 4.62
CA SER A 231 -18.12 14.02 4.70
C SER A 231 -18.28 14.74 3.36
N PRO A 232 -18.77 16.00 3.34
CA PRO A 232 -18.83 16.81 2.13
C PRO A 232 -17.48 17.42 1.73
N SER A 233 -16.38 17.10 2.43
CA SER A 233 -15.05 17.66 2.16
C SER A 233 -14.45 17.08 0.88
N ALA A 234 -14.18 17.95 -0.09
CA ALA A 234 -13.48 17.59 -1.33
C ALA A 234 -12.05 17.07 -1.08
N GLU A 235 -11.45 17.39 0.06
CA GLU A 235 -10.14 16.86 0.44
C GLU A 235 -10.23 15.40 0.89
N ILE A 236 -11.27 15.07 1.68
CA ILE A 236 -11.57 13.70 2.10
C ILE A 236 -11.95 12.85 0.87
N GLU A 237 -12.76 13.39 -0.03
CA GLU A 237 -13.14 12.70 -1.28
C GLU A 237 -11.90 12.35 -2.12
N ARG A 238 -10.98 13.31 -2.29
CA ARG A 238 -9.69 13.06 -2.98
C ARG A 238 -8.87 11.97 -2.30
N PHE A 239 -8.81 11.98 -0.97
CA PHE A 239 -8.09 10.96 -0.22
C PHE A 239 -8.73 9.56 -0.35
N ILE A 240 -10.07 9.46 -0.30
CA ILE A 240 -10.79 8.20 -0.51
C ILE A 240 -10.52 7.63 -1.91
N ASN A 241 -10.50 8.49 -2.94
CA ASN A 241 -10.18 8.05 -4.30
C ASN A 241 -8.74 7.52 -4.41
N GLN A 242 -7.78 8.15 -3.73
CA GLN A 242 -6.41 7.65 -3.67
C GLN A 242 -6.30 6.29 -2.96
N LEU A 243 -7.03 6.08 -1.86
CA LEU A 243 -7.11 4.76 -1.21
C LEU A 243 -7.71 3.70 -2.15
N LEU A 244 -8.79 4.04 -2.86
CA LEU A 244 -9.40 3.14 -3.85
C LEU A 244 -8.44 2.70 -4.95
N GLU A 245 -7.56 3.60 -5.40
CA GLU A 245 -6.58 3.31 -6.44
C GLU A 245 -5.46 2.40 -5.93
N THR A 246 -4.89 2.73 -4.77
CA THR A 246 -3.67 2.10 -4.26
C THR A 246 -3.92 0.85 -3.42
N SER A 247 -4.95 0.85 -2.58
CA SER A 247 -5.10 -0.18 -1.55
C SER A 247 -5.39 -1.59 -2.08
N PRO A 248 -6.06 -1.84 -3.22
CA PRO A 248 -6.24 -3.20 -3.71
C PRO A 248 -4.93 -3.99 -3.85
N GLU A 249 -3.89 -3.36 -4.41
CA GLU A 249 -2.57 -4.01 -4.57
C GLU A 249 -1.84 -4.14 -3.22
N VAL A 250 -1.91 -3.11 -2.37
CA VAL A 250 -1.34 -3.13 -1.01
C VAL A 250 -1.92 -4.30 -0.20
N LEU A 251 -3.24 -4.46 -0.23
CA LEU A 251 -3.95 -5.52 0.49
C LEU A 251 -3.69 -6.90 -0.10
N ARG A 252 -3.55 -6.99 -1.44
CA ARG A 252 -3.22 -8.23 -2.12
C ARG A 252 -1.84 -8.74 -1.69
N GLU A 253 -0.83 -7.89 -1.72
CA GLU A 253 0.53 -8.29 -1.31
C GLU A 253 0.60 -8.60 0.19
N TYR A 254 -0.13 -7.84 1.02
CA TYR A 254 -0.25 -8.14 2.44
C TYR A 254 -0.78 -9.55 2.70
N LEU A 255 -1.83 -9.95 1.98
CA LEU A 255 -2.40 -11.29 2.09
C LEU A 255 -1.43 -12.38 1.62
N ILE A 256 -0.66 -12.14 0.55
CA ILE A 256 0.38 -13.06 0.09
C ILE A 256 1.42 -13.27 1.20
N HIS A 257 1.94 -12.19 1.79
CA HIS A 257 2.90 -12.29 2.89
C HIS A 257 2.31 -12.92 4.16
N LEU A 258 1.05 -12.61 4.47
CA LEU A 258 0.35 -13.21 5.60
C LEU A 258 0.22 -14.72 5.41
N GLN A 259 -0.10 -15.17 4.19
CA GLN A 259 -0.18 -16.59 3.84
C GLN A 259 1.18 -17.29 3.92
N GLU A 260 2.24 -16.69 3.39
CA GLU A 260 3.61 -17.21 3.50
C GLU A 260 4.06 -17.30 4.97
N HIS A 261 3.75 -16.29 5.77
CA HIS A 261 4.03 -16.25 7.19
C HIS A 261 3.29 -17.37 7.94
N MET A 262 2.01 -17.58 7.63
CA MET A 262 1.24 -18.70 8.19
C MET A 262 1.88 -20.05 7.87
N VAL A 263 2.27 -20.30 6.61
CA VAL A 263 2.84 -21.59 6.19
C VAL A 263 4.19 -21.86 6.87
N THR A 264 4.97 -20.81 7.14
CA THR A 264 6.31 -20.94 7.74
C THR A 264 6.28 -21.04 9.26
N VAL A 265 5.36 -20.36 9.93
CA VAL A 265 5.31 -20.25 11.39
C VAL A 265 4.29 -21.20 12.02
N ILE A 266 3.17 -21.48 11.35
CA ILE A 266 2.07 -22.30 11.86
C ILE A 266 2.13 -23.69 11.21
N THR A 267 2.31 -24.74 12.01
CA THR A 267 2.27 -26.13 11.51
C THR A 267 0.92 -26.41 10.84
N VAL A 268 0.96 -26.76 9.56
CA VAL A 268 -0.16 -26.93 8.58
C VAL A 268 -1.28 -27.92 9.01
N SER A 269 -1.18 -28.55 10.18
CA SER A 269 -1.99 -29.70 10.59
C SER A 269 -3.21 -29.39 11.48
N THR A 270 -3.54 -28.13 11.81
CA THR A 270 -4.77 -27.80 12.53
C THR A 270 -5.90 -27.38 11.57
N SER A 271 -7.15 -27.78 11.83
CA SER A 271 -8.28 -27.48 10.94
C SER A 271 -8.56 -25.97 10.79
N GLY A 272 -8.34 -25.18 11.86
CA GLY A 272 -8.48 -23.72 11.82
C GLY A 272 -7.43 -23.01 10.96
N ALA A 273 -6.24 -23.58 10.77
CA ALA A 273 -5.28 -23.03 9.80
C ALA A 273 -5.77 -23.22 8.35
N ARG A 274 -6.59 -24.25 8.09
CA ARG A 274 -7.17 -24.50 6.77
C ARG A 274 -8.34 -23.57 6.48
N SER A 275 -9.17 -23.22 7.47
CA SER A 275 -10.26 -22.25 7.26
C SER A 275 -9.69 -20.89 6.88
N ILE A 276 -8.72 -20.38 7.64
CA ILE A 276 -8.06 -19.10 7.39
C ILE A 276 -7.41 -19.06 6.00
N HIS A 277 -6.73 -20.14 5.59
CA HIS A 277 -6.16 -20.22 4.24
C HIS A 277 -7.23 -20.09 3.15
N VAL A 278 -8.41 -20.70 3.32
CA VAL A 278 -9.52 -20.56 2.36
C VAL A 278 -10.02 -19.11 2.34
N VAL A 279 -10.10 -18.45 3.50
CA VAL A 279 -10.47 -17.03 3.59
C VAL A 279 -9.49 -16.15 2.83
N ILE A 280 -8.18 -16.35 3.05
CA ILE A 280 -7.13 -15.58 2.37
C ILE A 280 -7.22 -15.75 0.86
N GLU A 281 -7.36 -16.99 0.36
CA GLU A 281 -7.52 -17.26 -1.07
C GLU A 281 -8.77 -16.57 -1.65
N PHE A 282 -9.90 -16.62 -0.93
CA PHE A 282 -11.11 -15.94 -1.35
C PHE A 282 -10.94 -14.42 -1.45
N LEU A 283 -10.29 -13.80 -0.45
CA LEU A 283 -9.99 -12.37 -0.46
C LEU A 283 -9.00 -11.99 -1.57
N LEU A 284 -8.00 -12.83 -1.84
CA LEU A 284 -7.04 -12.64 -2.94
C LEU A 284 -7.74 -12.65 -4.30
N ILE A 285 -8.72 -13.53 -4.51
CA ILE A 285 -9.54 -13.55 -5.73
C ILE A 285 -10.29 -12.21 -5.88
N ILE A 286 -10.96 -11.75 -4.81
CA ILE A 286 -11.70 -10.48 -4.84
C ILE A 286 -10.80 -9.29 -5.17
N LEU A 287 -9.60 -9.23 -4.59
CA LEU A 287 -8.66 -8.13 -4.81
C LEU A 287 -8.01 -8.18 -6.20
N THR A 288 -7.75 -9.37 -6.73
CA THR A 288 -7.14 -9.57 -8.06
C THR A 288 -8.15 -9.27 -9.17
N ASP A 289 -9.38 -9.77 -9.03
CA ASP A 289 -10.43 -9.65 -10.04
C ASP A 289 -11.49 -8.60 -9.67
N MET A 290 -11.10 -7.59 -8.90
CA MET A 290 -12.02 -6.54 -8.45
C MET A 290 -12.64 -5.82 -9.67
N PRO A 291 -13.97 -5.83 -9.84
CA PRO A 291 -14.61 -5.30 -11.05
C PRO A 291 -14.79 -3.78 -10.95
N LYS A 292 -13.65 -3.07 -10.93
CA LYS A 292 -13.57 -1.60 -10.80
C LYS A 292 -14.37 -0.85 -11.86
N GLU A 293 -14.58 -1.45 -13.03
CA GLU A 293 -15.31 -0.87 -14.15
C GLU A 293 -16.85 -1.01 -14.04
N ILE A 294 -17.33 -1.94 -13.22
CA ILE A 294 -18.75 -2.29 -13.13
C ILE A 294 -19.38 -1.73 -11.85
N ILE A 295 -18.60 -1.64 -10.77
CA ILE A 295 -19.08 -1.15 -9.48
C ILE A 295 -18.99 0.38 -9.46
N HIS A 296 -20.10 1.04 -9.14
CA HIS A 296 -20.12 2.49 -8.94
C HIS A 296 -19.15 2.91 -7.80
N HIS A 297 -18.47 4.04 -7.95
CA HIS A 297 -17.35 4.44 -7.06
C HIS A 297 -17.69 4.42 -5.56
N ASP A 298 -18.87 4.89 -5.16
CA ASP A 298 -19.32 4.87 -3.76
C ASP A 298 -19.42 3.45 -3.17
N LYS A 299 -19.91 2.49 -3.98
CA LYS A 299 -20.01 1.07 -3.64
C LYS A 299 -18.66 0.37 -3.69
N LEU A 300 -17.75 0.81 -4.54
CA LEU A 300 -16.41 0.23 -4.63
C LEU A 300 -15.64 0.44 -3.32
N PHE A 301 -15.79 1.63 -2.72
CA PHE A 301 -15.18 1.91 -1.43
C PHE A 301 -15.82 1.09 -0.31
N ASP A 302 -17.13 0.86 -0.37
CA ASP A 302 -17.83 0.01 0.60
C ASP A 302 -17.36 -1.45 0.53
N LEU A 303 -17.19 -1.97 -0.68
CA LEU A 303 -16.63 -3.30 -0.89
C LEU A 303 -15.20 -3.37 -0.35
N LEU A 304 -14.35 -2.41 -0.71
CA LEU A 304 -12.96 -2.38 -0.28
C LEU A 304 -12.84 -2.26 1.25
N ALA A 305 -13.67 -1.44 1.90
CA ALA A 305 -13.69 -1.32 3.35
C ALA A 305 -14.14 -2.62 4.03
N ARG A 306 -15.13 -3.33 3.47
CA ARG A 306 -15.55 -4.66 3.99
C ARG A 306 -14.45 -5.70 3.83
N VAL A 307 -13.79 -5.73 2.67
CA VAL A 307 -12.63 -6.59 2.41
C VAL A 307 -11.50 -6.24 3.40
N GLY A 308 -11.19 -4.96 3.61
CA GLY A 308 -10.20 -4.51 4.58
C GLY A 308 -10.52 -4.94 6.01
N ALA A 309 -11.78 -4.82 6.44
CA ALA A 309 -12.22 -5.27 7.76
C ALA A 309 -11.99 -6.78 7.96
N LEU A 310 -12.33 -7.60 6.95
CA LEU A 310 -12.08 -9.04 6.93
C LEU A 310 -10.58 -9.37 6.97
N ILE A 311 -9.75 -8.67 6.20
CA ILE A 311 -8.29 -8.86 6.21
C ILE A 311 -7.72 -8.57 7.60
N ARG A 312 -8.21 -7.51 8.26
CA ARG A 312 -7.80 -7.18 9.63
C ARG A 312 -8.20 -8.28 10.61
N GLU A 313 -9.41 -8.81 10.51
CA GLU A 313 -9.85 -9.95 11.32
C GLU A 313 -8.93 -11.15 11.10
N VAL A 314 -8.77 -11.59 9.84
CA VAL A 314 -7.87 -12.69 9.46
C VAL A 314 -6.46 -12.47 10.01
N SER A 315 -5.91 -11.26 9.89
CA SER A 315 -4.60 -10.91 10.43
C SER A 315 -4.50 -11.10 11.95
N THR A 316 -5.51 -10.67 12.70
CA THR A 316 -5.56 -10.87 14.15
C THR A 316 -5.59 -12.35 14.50
N LEU A 317 -6.36 -13.15 13.75
CA LEU A 317 -6.49 -14.59 14.00
C LEU A 317 -5.18 -15.33 13.71
N VAL A 318 -4.46 -14.94 12.67
CA VAL A 318 -3.11 -15.45 12.39
C VAL A 318 -2.15 -15.13 13.52
N HIS A 319 -2.17 -13.89 14.03
CA HIS A 319 -1.33 -13.49 15.16
C HIS A 319 -1.68 -14.28 16.44
N ASP A 320 -2.97 -14.42 16.75
CA ASP A 320 -3.45 -15.20 17.90
C ASP A 320 -3.03 -16.68 17.80
N LEU A 321 -3.05 -17.26 16.59
CA LEU A 321 -2.58 -18.62 16.34
C LEU A 321 -1.07 -18.75 16.52
N GLU A 322 -0.29 -17.78 16.03
CA GLU A 322 1.15 -17.72 16.24
C GLU A 322 1.47 -17.65 17.74
N GLU A 323 0.82 -16.76 18.49
CA GLU A 323 1.03 -16.63 19.93
C GLU A 323 0.67 -17.92 20.69
N LYS A 324 -0.46 -18.55 20.35
CA LYS A 324 -0.86 -19.84 20.90
C LYS A 324 0.13 -20.96 20.56
N SER A 325 0.69 -20.96 19.35
CA SER A 325 1.70 -21.97 18.96
C SER A 325 2.98 -21.90 19.79
N ARG A 326 3.30 -20.72 20.35
CA ARG A 326 4.45 -20.50 21.24
C ARG A 326 4.16 -20.87 22.70
N ASN A 327 2.90 -20.96 23.09
CA ASN A 327 2.45 -21.22 24.45
C ASN A 327 1.90 -22.66 24.57
N GLU A 328 2.66 -23.57 25.19
CA GLU A 328 2.36 -25.02 25.30
C GLU A 328 1.03 -25.38 26.04
N GLU A 329 0.31 -24.41 26.59
CA GLU A 329 -0.77 -24.64 27.56
C GLU A 329 -2.04 -23.80 27.21
N SER A 330 -2.83 -24.22 26.21
CA SER A 330 -4.20 -23.68 26.04
C SER A 330 -5.20 -24.76 25.62
N THR A 331 -6.34 -24.79 26.31
CA THR A 331 -7.44 -25.75 26.09
C THR A 331 -8.27 -25.37 24.87
N ASP A 332 -8.58 -26.36 24.05
CA ASP A 332 -8.52 -26.30 22.57
C ASP A 332 -9.90 -26.22 21.86
N GLU A 333 -11.00 -25.95 22.57
CA GLU A 333 -12.37 -26.09 22.02
C GLU A 333 -13.12 -24.77 21.86
N THR A 334 -13.05 -23.86 22.85
CA THR A 334 -13.87 -22.62 22.82
C THR A 334 -13.38 -21.62 21.80
N SER A 335 -12.07 -21.54 21.54
CA SER A 335 -11.52 -20.57 20.56
C SER A 335 -11.69 -21.03 19.11
N ARG A 336 -11.70 -22.34 18.84
CA ARG A 336 -11.97 -22.90 17.50
C ARG A 336 -13.40 -22.64 17.04
N ALA A 337 -14.37 -22.80 17.94
CA ALA A 337 -15.78 -22.57 17.61
C ALA A 337 -16.08 -21.09 17.29
N THR A 338 -15.41 -20.15 17.97
CA THR A 338 -15.56 -18.71 17.70
C THR A 338 -14.87 -18.28 16.41
N LEU A 339 -13.72 -18.90 16.08
CA LEU A 339 -12.98 -18.72 14.83
C LEU A 339 -13.82 -19.19 13.62
N ASP A 340 -14.29 -20.43 13.65
CA ASP A 340 -15.05 -21.04 12.55
C ASP A 340 -16.38 -20.30 12.29
N LEU A 341 -17.07 -19.81 13.32
CA LEU A 341 -18.36 -19.13 13.16
C LEU A 341 -18.23 -17.71 12.59
N LEU A 342 -17.28 -16.91 13.09
CA LEU A 342 -17.12 -15.52 12.66
C LEU A 342 -16.54 -15.42 11.23
N GLU A 343 -15.59 -16.29 10.88
CA GLU A 343 -14.95 -16.31 9.56
C GLU A 343 -15.94 -16.68 8.45
N LEU A 344 -16.68 -17.78 8.64
CA LEU A 344 -17.66 -18.22 7.64
C LEU A 344 -18.84 -17.26 7.53
N GLU A 345 -19.37 -16.74 8.65
CA GLU A 345 -20.51 -15.82 8.60
C GLU A 345 -20.16 -14.53 7.86
N ASN A 346 -19.00 -13.92 8.13
CA ASN A 346 -18.60 -12.69 7.44
C ASN A 346 -18.27 -12.91 5.95
N ILE A 347 -17.74 -14.09 5.57
CA ILE A 347 -17.51 -14.45 4.16
C ILE A 347 -18.83 -14.68 3.43
N GLU A 348 -19.76 -15.41 4.03
CA GLU A 348 -21.07 -15.64 3.43
C GLU A 348 -21.83 -14.32 3.27
N LEU A 349 -21.74 -13.41 4.25
CA LEU A 349 -22.26 -12.04 4.11
C LEU A 349 -21.59 -11.28 2.97
N LEU A 350 -20.26 -11.38 2.81
CA LEU A 350 -19.56 -10.74 1.70
C LEU A 350 -19.96 -11.33 0.34
N LYS A 351 -20.16 -12.64 0.26
CA LYS A 351 -20.65 -13.31 -0.96
C LYS A 351 -22.06 -12.84 -1.31
N GLU A 352 -22.95 -12.76 -0.33
CA GLU A 352 -24.31 -12.24 -0.50
C GLU A 352 -24.30 -10.78 -0.96
N ASP A 353 -23.47 -9.94 -0.33
CA ASP A 353 -23.28 -8.55 -0.74
C ASP A 353 -22.72 -8.44 -2.17
N LEU A 354 -21.73 -9.27 -2.53
CA LEU A 354 -21.18 -9.33 -3.88
C LEU A 354 -22.27 -9.66 -4.89
N GLU A 355 -23.10 -10.67 -4.64
CA GLU A 355 -24.17 -11.09 -5.55
C GLU A 355 -25.28 -10.03 -5.67
N HIS A 356 -25.73 -9.47 -4.55
CA HIS A 356 -26.97 -8.69 -4.51
C HIS A 356 -26.77 -7.16 -4.48
N VAL A 357 -25.64 -6.68 -3.96
CA VAL A 357 -25.37 -5.25 -3.75
C VAL A 357 -24.39 -4.70 -4.79
N TYR A 358 -23.31 -5.44 -5.05
CA TYR A 358 -22.19 -4.98 -5.88
C TYR A 358 -22.26 -5.44 -7.34
N LEU A 359 -22.54 -6.73 -7.57
CA LEU A 359 -22.59 -7.35 -8.90
C LEU A 359 -24.01 -7.56 -9.42
N LYS A 360 -24.97 -6.81 -8.88
CA LYS A 360 -26.39 -6.92 -9.26
C LYS A 360 -26.49 -6.90 -10.79
N ALA A 361 -27.00 -8.01 -11.34
CA ALA A 361 -27.12 -8.17 -12.77
C ALA A 361 -27.87 -6.97 -13.38
N PRO A 362 -27.45 -6.47 -14.56
CA PRO A 362 -28.26 -5.53 -15.32
C PRO A 362 -29.67 -6.12 -15.48
N ASP A 363 -30.70 -5.26 -15.43
CA ASP A 363 -32.06 -5.70 -15.78
C ASP A 363 -32.00 -6.50 -17.08
N SER A 364 -32.73 -7.62 -17.18
CA SER A 364 -32.68 -8.57 -18.32
C SER A 364 -32.76 -7.93 -19.72
N SER A 365 -33.19 -6.68 -19.84
CA SER A 365 -33.21 -5.86 -21.05
C SER A 365 -31.87 -5.21 -21.46
N GLN A 366 -30.84 -5.24 -20.61
CA GLN A 366 -29.50 -4.70 -20.86
C GLN A 366 -28.47 -5.78 -21.26
N TRP A 367 -28.88 -7.05 -21.33
CA TRP A 367 -28.07 -8.12 -21.92
C TRP A 367 -28.01 -7.95 -23.44
N CYS A 368 -27.18 -7.01 -23.89
CA CYS A 368 -26.75 -6.95 -25.28
C CYS A 368 -25.51 -7.84 -25.45
N PHE A 369 -25.65 -9.15 -25.24
CA PHE A 369 -24.72 -10.05 -25.94
C PHE A 369 -25.07 -9.94 -27.43
N PRO A 370 -24.11 -9.59 -28.30
CA PRO A 370 -24.31 -9.77 -29.72
C PRO A 370 -24.58 -11.27 -29.93
N MET A 371 -25.66 -11.60 -30.62
CA MET A 371 -26.10 -12.97 -30.86
C MET A 371 -25.04 -13.86 -31.57
N SER A 372 -23.88 -13.31 -31.95
CA SER A 372 -22.76 -14.00 -32.60
C SER A 372 -21.65 -14.50 -31.67
N ASP A 373 -21.52 -13.97 -30.44
CA ASP A 373 -20.29 -14.16 -29.64
C ASP A 373 -20.49 -15.11 -28.43
N GLY A 374 -21.73 -15.48 -28.11
CA GLY A 374 -22.04 -16.42 -27.02
C GLY A 374 -21.35 -17.79 -27.15
N PRO A 375 -21.37 -18.44 -28.33
CA PRO A 375 -20.63 -19.69 -28.55
C PRO A 375 -19.11 -19.54 -28.40
N LEU A 376 -18.56 -18.38 -28.78
CA LEU A 376 -17.13 -18.07 -28.63
C LEU A 376 -16.75 -17.87 -27.16
N PHE A 377 -17.56 -17.13 -26.41
CA PHE A 377 -17.39 -16.97 -24.96
C PHE A 377 -17.43 -18.32 -24.24
N MET A 378 -18.42 -19.17 -24.54
CA MET A 378 -18.52 -20.52 -23.95
C MET A 378 -17.32 -21.40 -24.33
N HIS A 379 -16.76 -21.24 -25.53
CA HIS A 379 -15.55 -21.95 -25.96
C HIS A 379 -14.30 -21.48 -25.20
N LEU A 380 -14.14 -20.17 -24.99
CA LEU A 380 -13.02 -19.61 -24.23
C LEU A 380 -13.11 -20.00 -22.74
N LEU A 381 -14.30 -19.90 -22.15
CA LEU A 381 -14.54 -20.30 -20.76
C LEU A 381 -14.23 -21.79 -20.55
N HIS A 382 -14.67 -22.66 -21.47
CA HIS A 382 -14.33 -24.09 -21.45
C HIS A 382 -12.82 -24.34 -21.46
N ARG A 383 -12.08 -23.56 -22.25
CA ARG A 383 -10.61 -23.67 -22.34
C ARG A 383 -9.94 -23.27 -21.04
N HIS A 384 -10.34 -22.15 -20.43
CA HIS A 384 -9.80 -21.71 -19.15
C HIS A 384 -10.09 -22.69 -18.01
N LEU A 385 -11.27 -23.30 -17.98
CA LEU A 385 -11.60 -24.37 -17.02
C LEU A 385 -10.72 -25.60 -17.20
N ASN A 386 -10.34 -25.95 -18.44
CA ASN A 386 -9.37 -27.02 -18.68
C ASN A 386 -7.98 -26.65 -18.15
N ASP A 387 -7.50 -25.45 -18.45
CA ASP A 387 -6.19 -24.99 -17.98
C ASP A 387 -6.12 -24.98 -16.44
N LEU A 388 -7.21 -24.59 -15.78
CA LEU A 388 -7.40 -24.70 -14.33
C LEU A 388 -7.33 -26.16 -13.85
N LEU A 389 -8.04 -27.10 -14.47
CA LEU A 389 -7.98 -28.53 -14.07
C LEU A 389 -6.59 -29.16 -14.17
N TYR A 390 -5.74 -28.63 -15.07
CA TYR A 390 -4.33 -29.04 -15.25
C TYR A 390 -3.35 -28.24 -14.39
N SER A 391 -3.81 -27.22 -13.66
CA SER A 391 -2.98 -26.47 -12.73
C SER A 391 -2.56 -27.32 -11.53
N ASN A 392 -1.31 -27.16 -11.11
CA ASN A 392 -0.75 -27.79 -9.91
C ASN A 392 -0.91 -26.91 -8.65
N ALA A 393 -1.67 -25.82 -8.73
CA ALA A 393 -1.95 -24.98 -7.58
C ALA A 393 -2.74 -25.76 -6.51
N TYR A 394 -2.36 -25.58 -5.24
CA TYR A 394 -2.98 -26.29 -4.12
C TYR A 394 -4.48 -25.95 -3.98
N SER A 395 -4.85 -24.69 -4.20
CA SER A 395 -6.24 -24.23 -4.18
C SER A 395 -7.12 -24.95 -5.21
N ILE A 396 -6.57 -25.24 -6.40
CA ILE A 396 -7.27 -25.99 -7.44
C ILE A 396 -7.52 -27.45 -7.04
N ALA A 397 -6.60 -28.07 -6.30
CA ALA A 397 -6.80 -29.44 -5.82
C ALA A 397 -8.01 -29.57 -4.89
N LEU A 398 -8.36 -28.50 -4.16
CA LEU A 398 -9.48 -28.48 -3.22
C LEU A 398 -10.85 -28.34 -3.90
N ILE A 399 -10.92 -27.69 -5.07
CA ILE A 399 -12.17 -27.45 -5.82
C ILE A 399 -12.21 -28.15 -7.18
N LYS A 400 -11.37 -29.17 -7.36
CA LYS A 400 -11.15 -29.82 -8.66
C LYS A 400 -12.40 -30.54 -9.17
N GLU A 401 -13.21 -31.07 -8.25
CA GLU A 401 -14.45 -31.77 -8.56
C GLU A 401 -15.51 -30.79 -9.07
N GLU A 402 -15.66 -29.65 -8.39
CA GLU A 402 -16.59 -28.57 -8.75
C GLU A 402 -16.24 -27.94 -10.10
N ILE A 403 -14.95 -27.66 -10.35
CA ILE A 403 -14.48 -27.18 -11.67
C ILE A 403 -14.81 -28.22 -12.75
N GLY A 404 -14.69 -29.51 -12.44
CA GLY A 404 -15.08 -30.61 -13.32
C GLY A 404 -16.56 -30.60 -13.65
N LEU A 405 -17.43 -30.43 -12.65
CA LEU A 405 -18.88 -30.37 -12.82
C LEU A 405 -19.31 -29.17 -13.66
N VAL A 406 -18.79 -27.98 -13.37
CA VAL A 406 -19.09 -26.76 -14.16
C VAL A 406 -18.67 -26.93 -15.62
N LYS A 407 -17.52 -27.59 -15.86
CA LYS A 407 -17.07 -27.89 -17.22
C LYS A 407 -18.03 -28.86 -17.93
N GLU A 408 -18.51 -29.90 -17.26
CA GLU A 408 -19.48 -30.85 -17.84
C GLU A 408 -20.80 -30.17 -18.18
N ASP A 409 -21.32 -29.33 -17.28
CA ASP A 409 -22.53 -28.53 -17.52
C ASP A 409 -22.34 -27.57 -18.70
N LEU A 410 -21.17 -26.94 -18.79
CA LEU A 410 -20.84 -26.04 -19.90
C LEU A 410 -20.74 -26.80 -21.24
N GLU A 411 -20.19 -28.02 -21.25
CA GLU A 411 -20.17 -28.90 -22.43
C GLU A 411 -21.58 -29.29 -22.85
N PHE A 412 -22.45 -29.63 -21.88
CA PHE A 412 -23.85 -29.92 -22.11
C PHE A 412 -24.57 -28.73 -22.73
N ILE A 413 -24.45 -27.54 -22.16
CA ILE A 413 -25.06 -26.31 -22.67
C ILE A 413 -24.54 -25.99 -24.08
N ARG A 414 -23.22 -26.10 -24.32
CA ARG A 414 -22.62 -25.91 -25.65
C ARG A 414 -23.21 -26.88 -26.68
N SER A 415 -23.39 -28.15 -26.31
CA SER A 415 -23.97 -29.17 -27.18
C SER A 415 -25.45 -28.89 -27.48
N PHE A 416 -26.20 -28.42 -26.49
CA PHE A 416 -27.60 -28.07 -26.62
C PHE A 416 -27.79 -26.94 -27.63
N PHE A 417 -27.02 -25.84 -27.51
CA PHE A 417 -27.08 -24.74 -28.47
C PHE A 417 -26.69 -25.15 -29.89
N GLY A 418 -25.65 -25.97 -30.04
CA GLY A 418 -25.28 -26.50 -31.36
C GLY A 418 -26.40 -27.33 -32.01
N ASN A 419 -27.15 -28.10 -31.21
CA ASN A 419 -28.29 -28.88 -31.69
C ASN A 419 -29.50 -28.00 -32.06
N VAL A 420 -29.78 -26.95 -31.27
CA VAL A 420 -30.87 -26.00 -31.54
C VAL A 420 -30.60 -25.20 -32.81
N GLU A 421 -29.35 -24.75 -33.02
CA GLU A 421 -28.96 -24.02 -34.22
C GLU A 421 -29.09 -24.89 -35.49
N GLN A 422 -28.70 -26.16 -35.42
CA GLN A 422 -28.90 -27.13 -36.52
C GLN A 422 -30.40 -27.44 -36.77
N GLY A 423 -31.23 -27.46 -35.73
CA GLY A 423 -32.68 -27.65 -35.84
C GLY A 423 -33.37 -26.48 -36.54
N LEU A 424 -33.05 -25.25 -36.13
CA LEU A 424 -33.62 -24.03 -36.72
C LEU A 424 -33.21 -23.84 -38.19
N TYR A 425 -31.97 -24.18 -38.55
CA TYR A 425 -31.54 -24.15 -39.96
C TYR A 425 -32.26 -25.20 -40.82
N LYS A 426 -32.62 -26.37 -40.28
CA LYS A 426 -33.41 -27.38 -41.00
C LYS A 426 -34.86 -26.95 -41.23
N ASP A 427 -35.47 -26.30 -40.25
CA ASP A 427 -36.86 -25.84 -40.36
C ASP A 427 -37.02 -24.66 -41.32
N LEU A 428 -36.00 -23.80 -41.43
CA LEU A 428 -35.94 -22.71 -42.41
C LEU A 428 -35.76 -23.22 -43.86
N TRP A 429 -35.06 -24.33 -44.07
CA TRP A 429 -34.92 -24.96 -45.40
C TRP A 429 -36.16 -25.75 -45.85
N HIS A 430 -37.06 -26.11 -44.94
CA HIS A 430 -38.34 -26.74 -45.28
C HIS A 430 -39.46 -25.72 -45.57
N MET A 431 -39.23 -24.43 -45.31
CA MET A 431 -40.16 -23.31 -45.59
C MET A 431 -39.78 -22.46 -46.82
N LEU A 432 -38.69 -22.81 -47.52
CA LEU A 432 -38.32 -22.33 -48.86
C LEU A 432 -38.54 -23.44 -49.88
#